data_AF-A0A6V7V0D6-F1
#
_entry.id   AF-A0A6V7V0D6-F1
#
_cell.length_a   1.000
_cell.length_b   1.000
_cell.length_c   1.000
_cell.angle_alpha   90.00
_cell.angle_beta   90.00
_cell.angle_gamma   90.00
#
_symmetry.space_group_name_H-M   'P 1'
#
loop_
_entity.id
_entity.type
_entity.pdbx_description
1 polymer ?
#
loop_
_entity_poly.entity_id
_entity_poly.type
_entity_poly.pdbx_seq_one_letter_code
_entity_poly.pdbx_strand_id
1 'polypeptide(L)'
;MQSIQGDAAENAYSLDYFYNELWFDTEMEATAENKPIQDYPLNPDEMWAEKGDIIVVKSPIDQNGYIRGKNPNLNTEGRFPMYLLKEHLIIDNFSVFFNISI
;
A
#
# COMPACT_ATOMS: atom_id res chain seq x y z
N MET A 1 -14.64 -11.17 -13.02
CA MET A 1 -13.50 -10.90 -13.93
C MET A 1 -12.33 -11.81 -13.61
N GLN A 2 -11.79 -11.76 -12.40
CA GLN A 2 -10.73 -12.68 -11.90
C GLN A 2 -11.02 -14.18 -12.04
N SER A 3 -12.28 -14.61 -11.88
CA SER A 3 -12.68 -16.03 -12.08
C SER A 3 -12.85 -16.45 -13.54
N ILE A 4 -12.76 -15.50 -14.48
CA ILE A 4 -13.06 -15.70 -15.91
C ILE A 4 -11.81 -15.48 -16.76
N GLN A 5 -10.99 -14.49 -16.41
CA GLN A 5 -9.64 -14.26 -16.95
C GLN A 5 -8.63 -14.53 -15.83
N GLY A 6 -7.65 -15.40 -16.08
CA GLY A 6 -6.68 -15.83 -15.08
C GLY A 6 -5.93 -14.68 -14.40
N ASP A 7 -5.53 -13.66 -15.16
CA ASP A 7 -5.07 -12.39 -14.62
C ASP A 7 -5.89 -11.24 -15.22
N ALA A 8 -6.66 -10.59 -14.35
CA ALA A 8 -7.49 -9.44 -14.70
C ALA A 8 -7.34 -8.32 -13.66
N ALA A 9 -6.25 -8.31 -12.89
CA ALA A 9 -6.05 -7.35 -11.80
C ALA A 9 -5.96 -5.91 -12.32
N GLU A 10 -5.31 -5.72 -13.48
CA GLU A 10 -5.08 -4.41 -14.08
C GLU A 10 -6.22 -3.94 -15.01
N ASN A 11 -7.24 -4.78 -15.24
CA ASN A 11 -8.29 -4.50 -16.23
C ASN A 11 -9.35 -3.49 -15.76
N ALA A 12 -9.13 -2.83 -14.62
CA ALA A 12 -10.04 -1.84 -14.05
C ALA A 12 -9.34 -0.50 -13.87
N TYR A 13 -9.84 0.54 -14.53
CA TYR A 13 -9.47 1.93 -14.28
C TYR A 13 -10.67 2.64 -13.62
N SER A 14 -10.58 2.92 -12.33
CA SER A 14 -11.66 3.52 -11.55
C SER A 14 -11.56 5.05 -11.59
N LEU A 15 -12.60 5.71 -12.12
CA LEU A 15 -12.67 7.19 -12.21
C LEU A 15 -13.01 7.84 -10.86
N ASP A 16 -13.82 7.16 -10.05
CA ASP A 16 -14.14 7.55 -8.68
C ASP A 16 -13.70 6.42 -7.77
N TYR A 17 -12.64 6.62 -6.98
CA TYR A 17 -12.29 6.03 -5.67
C TYR A 17 -12.81 4.61 -5.28
N PHE A 18 -13.23 3.74 -6.19
CA PHE A 18 -14.04 2.56 -5.87
C PHE A 18 -13.19 1.34 -5.49
N TYR A 19 -11.87 1.51 -5.43
CA TYR A 19 -10.96 0.60 -4.72
C TYR A 19 -10.50 1.15 -3.38
N ASN A 20 -11.09 2.24 -2.85
CA ASN A 20 -10.74 2.79 -1.55
C ASN A 20 -10.79 1.74 -0.42
N GLU A 21 -11.80 0.87 -0.46
CA GLU A 21 -11.99 -0.16 0.57
C GLU A 21 -10.96 -1.31 0.48
N LEU A 22 -10.29 -1.48 -0.66
CA LEU A 22 -9.30 -2.54 -0.86
C LEU A 22 -7.89 -2.13 -0.45
N TRP A 23 -7.59 -0.83 -0.50
CA TRP A 23 -6.30 -0.26 -0.08
C TRP A 23 -6.33 0.29 1.34
N PHE A 24 -7.49 0.40 1.98
CA PHE A 24 -7.58 0.89 3.35
C PHE A 24 -7.05 -0.15 4.33
N ASP A 25 -6.19 0.28 5.26
CA ASP A 25 -5.52 -0.58 6.23
C ASP A 25 -4.63 -1.68 5.62
N THR A 26 -4.32 -1.59 4.32
CA THR A 26 -3.34 -2.48 3.70
C THR A 26 -1.94 -2.10 4.15
N GLU A 27 -1.12 -3.11 4.39
CA GLU A 27 0.30 -2.94 4.69
C GLU A 27 1.10 -2.89 3.39
N MET A 28 1.93 -1.87 3.26
CA MET A 28 2.88 -1.70 2.16
C MET A 28 4.29 -1.59 2.71
N GLU A 29 5.29 -2.05 1.97
CA GLU A 29 6.68 -1.94 2.36
C GLU A 29 7.38 -0.85 1.56
N ALA A 30 8.10 0.04 2.25
CA ALA A 30 8.97 1.03 1.64
C ALA A 30 10.17 0.35 0.95
N THR A 31 10.29 0.54 -0.37
CA THR A 31 11.35 -0.04 -1.19
C THR A 31 12.66 0.76 -1.14
N ALA A 32 12.59 2.02 -0.74
CA ALA A 32 13.70 2.95 -0.58
C ALA A 32 13.43 3.94 0.56
N GLU A 33 14.48 4.67 0.96
CA GLU A 33 14.35 5.76 1.90
C GLU A 33 13.65 6.97 1.25
N ASN A 34 12.68 7.56 1.96
CA ASN A 34 12.06 8.83 1.59
C ASN A 34 12.35 9.88 2.67
N LYS A 35 13.28 10.80 2.42
CA LYS A 35 13.53 11.94 3.31
C LYS A 35 12.82 13.17 2.78
N PRO A 36 11.80 13.72 3.48
CA PRO A 36 11.17 14.97 3.05
C PRO A 36 12.21 16.08 3.01
N ILE A 37 12.35 16.74 1.86
CA ILE A 37 13.27 17.85 1.67
C ILE A 37 12.63 19.10 2.25
N GLN A 38 13.28 19.70 3.26
CA GLN A 38 12.72 20.79 4.07
C GLN A 38 12.87 22.19 3.43
N ASP A 39 13.15 22.26 2.13
CA ASP A 39 13.45 23.50 1.42
C ASP A 39 12.21 24.05 0.68
N TYR A 40 11.20 24.51 1.44
CA TYR A 40 10.18 25.53 1.06
C TYR A 40 9.20 25.27 -0.13
N PRO A 41 7.87 25.51 0.01
CA PRO A 41 7.04 25.32 1.19
C PRO A 41 6.82 23.82 1.41
N LEU A 42 6.96 23.39 2.67
CA LEU A 42 6.67 22.02 3.08
C LEU A 42 5.29 21.61 2.56
N ASN A 43 5.19 20.50 1.83
CA ASN A 43 4.04 19.63 2.04
C ASN A 43 4.20 19.14 3.48
N PRO A 44 3.55 19.75 4.48
CA PRO A 44 3.80 19.46 5.90
C PRO A 44 3.37 18.03 6.25
N ASP A 45 2.71 17.39 5.30
CA ASP A 45 2.18 16.07 5.40
C ASP A 45 3.16 15.01 4.91
N GLU A 46 4.29 15.30 4.25
CA GLU A 46 5.19 14.24 3.79
C GLU A 46 5.95 13.57 4.95
N MET A 47 5.95 12.25 4.95
CA MET A 47 6.48 11.43 6.04
C MET A 47 7.85 10.84 5.68
N TRP A 48 8.77 10.87 6.66
CA TRP A 48 10.00 10.09 6.58
C TRP A 48 9.70 8.60 6.69
N ALA A 49 10.30 7.79 5.81
CA ALA A 49 10.39 6.35 6.05
C ALA A 49 11.75 5.82 5.57
N GLU A 50 12.23 4.81 6.26
CA GLU A 50 13.41 4.05 5.87
C GLU A 50 13.01 2.89 4.94
N LYS A 51 13.98 2.40 4.17
CA LYS A 51 13.77 1.21 3.35
C LYS A 51 13.44 0.01 4.26
N GLY A 52 12.34 -0.66 3.97
CA GLY A 52 11.82 -1.81 4.72
C GLY A 52 10.77 -1.43 5.76
N ASP A 53 10.49 -0.14 5.98
CA ASP A 53 9.39 0.27 6.84
C ASP A 53 8.05 -0.20 6.28
N ILE A 54 7.18 -0.65 7.17
CA ILE A 54 5.80 -0.98 6.84
C ILE A 54 4.97 0.29 6.96
N ILE A 55 4.21 0.62 5.93
CA ILE A 55 3.31 1.75 5.88
C ILE A 55 1.88 1.21 5.84
N VAL A 56 1.09 1.56 6.87
CA VAL A 56 -0.34 1.23 6.92
C VAL A 56 -1.09 2.31 6.17
N VAL A 57 -1.70 1.94 5.05
CA VAL A 57 -2.42 2.87 4.18
C VAL A 57 -3.71 3.36 4.85
N LYS A 58 -3.91 4.68 4.85
CA LYS A 58 -5.07 5.38 5.45
C LYS A 58 -5.87 6.21 4.45
N SER A 59 -5.36 6.38 3.24
CA SER A 59 -6.08 7.05 2.17
C SER A 59 -5.67 6.45 0.84
N PRO A 60 -6.51 6.60 -0.20
CA PRO A 60 -6.13 6.25 -1.55
C PRO A 60 -5.03 7.15 -2.07
N ILE A 61 -4.51 6.78 -3.24
CA ILE A 61 -3.54 7.56 -4.00
C ILE A 61 -4.19 8.87 -4.45
N ASP A 62 -3.59 9.98 -4.03
CA ASP A 62 -3.92 11.32 -4.47
C ASP A 62 -3.54 11.52 -5.94
N GLN A 63 -4.12 12.53 -6.61
CA GLN A 63 -3.84 12.85 -8.03
C GLN A 63 -2.35 13.11 -8.33
N ASN A 64 -1.54 13.37 -7.30
CA ASN A 64 -0.10 13.60 -7.42
C ASN A 64 0.75 12.32 -7.24
N GLY A 65 0.13 11.14 -7.11
CA GLY A 65 0.86 9.87 -6.91
C GLY A 65 1.35 9.62 -5.48
N TYR A 66 0.79 10.34 -4.50
CA TYR A 66 1.09 10.16 -3.08
C TYR A 66 -0.03 9.38 -2.41
N ILE A 67 0.33 8.55 -1.44
CA ILE A 67 -0.62 7.84 -0.59
C ILE A 67 -0.47 8.36 0.84
N ARG A 68 -1.56 8.49 1.60
CA ARG A 68 -1.45 8.80 3.03
C ARG A 68 -1.45 7.51 3.82
N GLY A 69 -0.55 7.42 4.78
CA GLY A 69 -0.43 6.25 5.65
C GLY A 69 0.30 6.57 6.95
N LYS A 70 0.33 5.57 7.81
CA LYS A 70 1.03 5.62 9.09
C LYS A 70 2.22 4.68 9.05
N ASN A 71 3.39 5.18 9.41
CA ASN A 71 4.55 4.36 9.71
C ASN A 71 4.49 3.96 11.21
N PRO A 72 4.26 2.68 11.55
CA PRO A 72 4.22 2.22 12.94
C PRO A 72 5.60 2.22 13.59
N ASN A 73 6.71 2.12 12.83
CA ASN A 73 8.07 2.14 13.38
C ASN A 73 8.43 3.53 13.94
N LEU A 74 8.08 4.58 13.18
CA LEU A 74 8.32 5.98 13.59
C LEU A 74 7.12 6.61 14.31
N ASN A 75 5.98 5.91 14.33
CA ASN A 75 4.68 6.40 14.81
C ASN A 75 4.27 7.75 14.20
N THR A 76 4.72 8.01 12.96
CA THR A 76 4.37 9.19 12.17
C THR A 76 3.27 8.85 11.19
N GLU A 77 2.43 9.82 10.87
CA GLU A 77 1.44 9.73 9.79
C GLU A 77 1.73 10.83 8.78
N GLY A 78 1.57 10.51 7.51
CA GLY A 78 1.71 11.48 6.44
C GLY A 78 1.58 10.86 5.07
N ARG A 79 1.93 11.63 4.05
CA ARG A 79 1.96 11.30 2.65
C ARG A 79 3.30 10.66 2.31
N PHE A 80 3.24 9.63 1.51
CA PHE A 80 4.38 8.89 1.02
C PHE A 80 4.22 8.67 -0.49
N PRO A 81 5.28 8.82 -1.28
CA PRO A 81 5.20 8.57 -2.71
C PRO A 81 4.89 7.09 -3.01
N MET A 82 3.82 6.81 -3.75
CA MET A 82 3.36 5.45 -4.05
C MET A 82 4.41 4.63 -4.82
N TYR A 83 5.18 5.26 -5.70
CA TYR A 83 6.21 4.57 -6.49
C TYR A 83 7.36 4.01 -5.64
N LEU A 84 7.48 4.42 -4.38
CA LEU A 84 8.44 3.88 -3.42
C LEU A 84 7.84 2.77 -2.55
N LEU A 85 6.59 2.37 -2.78
CA LEU A 85 5.90 1.31 -2.05
C LEU A 85 5.74 0.06 -2.90
N LYS A 86 5.78 -1.09 -2.23
CA LYS A 86 5.34 -2.37 -2.77
C LYS A 86 4.33 -2.99 -1.82
N GLU A 87 3.43 -3.82 -2.34
CA GLU A 87 2.49 -4.57 -1.50
C GLU A 87 3.25 -5.50 -0.55
N HIS A 88 2.86 -5.48 0.73
CA HIS A 88 3.35 -6.43 1.72
C HIS A 88 2.44 -7.67 1.69
N LEU A 89 2.84 -8.69 0.94
CA LEU A 89 2.02 -9.90 0.77
C LEU A 89 2.09 -10.76 2.04
N ILE A 90 0.95 -10.86 2.73
CA ILE A 90 0.79 -11.69 3.93
C ILE A 90 0.38 -13.11 3.50
N ILE A 91 1.19 -14.11 3.84
CA ILE A 91 0.89 -15.53 3.60
C ILE A 91 0.36 -16.13 4.89
N ASP A 92 -0.94 -16.38 4.95
CA ASP A 92 -1.56 -17.10 6.06
C ASP A 92 -1.63 -18.60 5.79
N ASN A 93 -1.38 -19.40 6.82
CA ASN A 93 -1.56 -20.85 6.76
C ASN A 93 -3.05 -21.19 6.85
N PHE A 94 -3.65 -21.55 5.72
CA PHE A 94 -5.02 -22.07 5.68
C PHE A 94 -5.02 -23.61 5.64
N SER A 95 -6.03 -24.21 6.27
CA SER A 95 -6.21 -25.67 6.24
C SER A 95 -6.56 -26.11 4.83
N VAL A 96 -5.66 -26.86 4.18
CA VAL A 96 -5.94 -27.51 2.90
C VAL A 96 -6.63 -28.83 3.20
N PHE A 97 -7.85 -29.02 2.70
CA PHE A 97 -8.58 -30.29 2.85
C PHE A 97 -7.86 -31.40 2.08
N PHE A 98 -7.01 -32.16 2.77
CA PHE A 98 -6.46 -33.42 2.26
C PHE A 98 -7.38 -34.57 2.65
N ASN A 99 -8.39 -34.87 1.83
CA ASN A 99 -9.04 -36.18 1.85
C ASN A 99 -8.18 -37.15 1.05
N ILE A 100 -7.21 -37.79 1.70
CA ILE A 100 -6.57 -38.98 1.16
C ILE A 100 -7.34 -40.17 1.74
N SER A 101 -8.36 -40.63 1.01
CA SER A 101 -8.92 -41.95 1.22
C SER A 101 -7.90 -42.97 0.71
N ILE A 102 -7.26 -43.72 1.60
CA ILE A 102 -6.51 -44.94 1.29
C ILE A 102 -7.47 -46.12 1.28
#